data_AF-A0A1Q6SUR4-F1
#
_entry.id   AF-A0A1Q6SUR4-F1
#
_cell.length_a   1.000
_cell.length_b   1.000
_cell.length_c   1.000
_cell.angle_alpha   90.00
_cell.angle_beta   90.00
_cell.angle_gamma   90.00
#
_symmetry.space_group_name_H-M   'P 1'
#
loop_
_entity.id
_entity.type
_entity.pdbx_description
1 polymer ?
#
loop_
_entity_poly.entity_id
_entity_poly.type
_entity_poly.pdbx_seq_one_letter_code
_entity_poly.pdbx_strand_id
1 'polypeptide(L)'
;MASLKESLSKGITTINVKTNSFMEESKCKTYISTLEKEIQILKQNIGETVYAKSVAGESYEEEVAGMIGQIRGKYEEIEQQKAAIEQLAVQEKQILGNQSMTVNIRYCANCGAQNAANYKFCSKCGSPLN
;
A
#
# COMPACT_ATOMS: atom_id res chain seq x y z
N MET A 1 36.15 15.10 5.79
CA MET A 1 35.55 14.76 4.47
C MET A 1 34.88 13.38 4.39
N ALA A 2 34.99 12.50 5.41
CA ALA A 2 34.32 11.19 5.40
C ALA A 2 32.79 11.25 5.50
N SER A 3 32.24 12.24 6.21
CA SER A 3 30.79 12.37 6.48
C SER A 3 29.92 12.66 5.25
N LEU A 4 30.43 13.44 4.28
CA LEU A 4 29.68 13.77 3.05
C LEU A 4 29.51 12.55 2.13
N LYS A 5 30.56 11.72 2.00
CA LYS A 5 30.52 10.51 1.17
C LYS A 5 29.56 9.47 1.75
N GLU A 6 29.53 9.31 3.08
CA GLU A 6 28.56 8.45 3.75
C GLU A 6 27.13 8.97 3.63
N SER A 7 26.90 10.28 3.77
CA SER A 7 25.56 10.87 3.64
C SER A 7 25.02 10.77 2.20
N LEU A 8 25.88 10.95 1.19
CA LEU A 8 25.53 10.79 -0.22
C LEU A 8 25.21 9.32 -0.55
N SER A 9 26.06 8.39 -0.09
CA SER A 9 25.85 6.95 -0.23
C SER A 9 24.48 6.51 0.33
N LYS A 10 24.16 6.93 1.56
CA LYS A 10 22.86 6.63 2.21
C LYS A 10 21.67 7.22 1.45
N GLY A 11 21.81 8.41 0.88
CA GLY A 11 20.79 9.04 0.04
C GLY A 11 20.48 8.24 -1.23
N ILE A 12 21.51 7.74 -1.90
CA ILE A 12 21.37 6.90 -3.11
C ILE A 12 20.72 5.55 -2.77
N THR A 13 21.14 4.90 -1.68
CA THR A 13 20.53 3.63 -1.21
C THR A 13 19.06 3.83 -0.83
N THR A 14 18.72 4.93 -0.17
CA THR A 14 17.33 5.25 0.24
C THR A 14 16.40 5.38 -0.96
N ILE A 15 16.82 6.14 -1.98
CA ILE A 15 16.04 6.33 -3.21
C ILE A 15 15.86 5.00 -3.95
N ASN A 16 16.91 4.19 -4.01
CA ASN A 16 16.85 2.90 -4.69
C ASN A 16 15.88 1.93 -3.99
N VAL A 17 15.95 1.82 -2.66
CA VAL A 17 15.05 0.95 -1.87
C VAL A 17 13.60 1.41 -2.01
N LYS A 18 13.34 2.71 -1.89
CA LYS A 18 11.98 3.25 -1.99
C LYS A 18 11.36 3.09 -3.38
N THR A 19 12.15 3.30 -4.44
CA THR A 19 11.69 3.08 -5.83
C THR A 19 11.33 1.62 -6.07
N ASN A 20 12.18 0.68 -5.64
CA ASN A 20 11.90 -0.75 -5.79
C ASN A 20 10.68 -1.19 -4.97
N SER A 21 10.59 -0.78 -3.70
CA SER A 21 9.43 -1.04 -2.82
C SER A 21 8.12 -0.56 -3.45
N PHE A 22 8.11 0.68 -3.95
CA PHE A 22 6.94 1.25 -4.64
C PHE A 22 6.53 0.46 -5.89
N MET A 23 7.49 0.02 -6.70
CA MET A 23 7.21 -0.77 -7.91
C MET A 23 6.60 -2.12 -7.55
N GLU A 24 7.14 -2.83 -6.56
CA GLU A 24 6.60 -4.11 -6.10
C GLU A 24 5.20 -3.94 -5.48
N GLU A 25 5.00 -2.92 -4.64
CA GLU A 25 3.69 -2.59 -4.10
C GLU A 25 2.65 -2.31 -5.22
N SER A 26 3.04 -1.57 -6.26
CA SER A 26 2.18 -1.26 -7.41
C SER A 26 1.80 -2.51 -8.20
N LYS A 27 2.74 -3.46 -8.39
CA LYS A 27 2.45 -4.76 -9.02
C LYS A 27 1.44 -5.55 -8.20
N CYS A 28 1.66 -5.67 -6.89
CA CYS A 28 0.75 -6.36 -5.98
C CYS A 28 -0.65 -5.74 -6.03
N LYS A 29 -0.77 -4.40 -5.96
CA LYS A 29 -2.06 -3.70 -6.05
C LYS A 29 -2.78 -3.92 -7.37
N THR A 30 -2.03 -3.88 -8.49
CA THR A 30 -2.60 -4.16 -9.82
C THR A 30 -3.13 -5.58 -9.89
N TYR A 31 -2.37 -6.54 -9.36
CA TYR A 31 -2.78 -7.93 -9.35
C TYR A 31 -4.01 -8.18 -8.44
N ILE A 32 -4.06 -7.55 -7.27
CA ILE A 32 -5.26 -7.55 -6.39
C ILE A 32 -6.48 -7.03 -7.16
N SER A 33 -6.35 -5.89 -7.86
CA SER A 33 -7.47 -5.33 -8.65
C SER A 33 -7.93 -6.27 -9.77
N THR A 34 -7.01 -7.00 -10.41
CA THR A 34 -7.36 -8.03 -11.39
C THR A 34 -8.13 -9.18 -10.74
N LEU A 35 -7.65 -9.72 -9.62
CA LEU A 35 -8.31 -10.80 -8.89
C LEU A 35 -9.71 -10.37 -8.40
N GLU A 36 -9.87 -9.14 -7.92
CA GLU A 36 -11.16 -8.59 -7.51
C GLU A 36 -12.17 -8.53 -8.68
N LYS A 37 -11.73 -8.12 -9.87
CA LYS A 37 -12.56 -8.14 -11.08
C LYS A 37 -12.92 -9.57 -11.49
N GLU A 38 -11.98 -10.50 -11.45
CA GLU A 38 -12.24 -11.90 -11.75
C GLU A 38 -13.24 -12.53 -10.76
N ILE A 39 -13.13 -12.21 -9.47
CA ILE A 39 -14.12 -12.63 -8.45
C ILE A 39 -15.50 -12.05 -8.77
N GLN A 40 -15.58 -10.77 -9.19
CA GLN A 40 -16.84 -10.15 -9.57
C GLN A 40 -17.49 -10.87 -10.76
N ILE A 41 -16.69 -11.18 -11.80
CA ILE A 41 -17.15 -11.92 -12.98
C ILE A 41 -17.62 -13.33 -12.58
N LEU A 42 -16.86 -14.05 -11.74
CA LEU A 42 -17.26 -15.38 -11.26
C LEU A 42 -18.58 -15.34 -10.49
N LYS A 43 -18.80 -14.32 -9.64
CA LYS A 43 -20.07 -14.14 -8.93
C LYS A 43 -21.24 -13.89 -9.89
N GLN A 44 -21.02 -13.14 -10.96
CA GLN A 44 -22.03 -12.92 -12.00
C GLN A 44 -22.33 -14.23 -12.75
N ASN A 45 -21.30 -14.94 -13.19
CA ASN A 45 -21.43 -16.23 -13.89
C ASN A 45 -22.18 -17.27 -13.03
N ILE A 46 -21.91 -17.33 -11.72
CA ILE A 46 -22.67 -18.18 -10.79
C ILE A 46 -24.16 -17.84 -10.87
N GLY A 47 -24.50 -16.55 -10.80
CA GLY A 47 -25.89 -16.10 -10.89
C GLY A 47 -26.55 -16.49 -12.22
N GLU A 48 -25.82 -16.33 -13.33
CA GLU A 48 -26.29 -16.75 -14.67
C GLU A 48 -26.51 -18.26 -14.76
N THR A 49 -25.55 -19.07 -14.29
CA THR A 49 -25.64 -20.54 -14.26
C THR A 49 -26.84 -21.00 -13.43
N VAL A 50 -26.99 -20.46 -12.22
CA VAL A 50 -28.13 -20.79 -11.33
C VAL A 50 -29.45 -20.43 -12.00
N TYR A 51 -29.57 -19.23 -12.56
CA TYR A 51 -30.79 -18.81 -13.24
C TYR A 51 -31.12 -19.72 -14.44
N ALA A 52 -30.18 -19.90 -15.36
CA ALA A 52 -30.38 -20.70 -16.56
C ALA A 52 -30.79 -22.14 -16.24
N LYS A 53 -30.08 -22.79 -15.31
CA LYS A 53 -30.36 -24.17 -14.91
C LYS A 53 -31.66 -24.29 -14.10
N SER A 54 -31.98 -23.31 -13.25
CA SER A 54 -33.25 -23.31 -12.52
C SER A 54 -34.47 -23.25 -13.45
N VAL A 55 -34.39 -22.45 -14.53
CA VAL A 55 -35.46 -22.36 -15.54
C VAL A 55 -35.53 -23.64 -16.38
N ALA A 56 -34.40 -24.30 -16.63
CA ALA A 56 -34.34 -25.58 -17.32
C ALA A 56 -34.75 -26.79 -16.45
N GLY A 57 -34.88 -26.61 -15.13
CA GLY A 57 -35.12 -27.71 -14.18
C GLY A 57 -33.90 -28.61 -13.96
N GLU A 58 -32.69 -28.10 -14.21
CA GLU A 58 -31.42 -28.81 -14.10
C GLU A 58 -30.72 -28.53 -12.77
N SER A 59 -29.93 -29.49 -12.30
CA SER A 59 -29.04 -29.33 -11.16
C SER A 59 -27.83 -28.47 -11.51
N TYR A 60 -27.44 -27.59 -10.60
CA TYR A 60 -26.34 -26.63 -10.75
C TYR A 60 -25.34 -26.67 -9.59
N GLU A 61 -25.62 -27.43 -8.54
CA GLU A 61 -24.90 -27.41 -7.26
C GLU A 61 -23.42 -27.73 -7.43
N GLU A 62 -23.07 -28.74 -8.23
CA GLU A 62 -21.69 -29.16 -8.44
C GLU A 62 -20.88 -28.10 -9.20
N GLU A 63 -21.46 -27.51 -10.24
CA GLU A 63 -20.81 -26.47 -11.04
C GLU A 63 -20.60 -25.18 -10.22
N VAL A 64 -21.63 -24.78 -9.47
CA VAL A 64 -21.56 -23.63 -8.57
C VAL A 64 -20.55 -23.86 -7.44
N ALA A 65 -20.49 -25.07 -6.87
CA ALA A 65 -19.50 -25.42 -5.86
C ALA A 65 -18.07 -25.28 -6.40
N GLY A 66 -17.83 -25.69 -7.65
CA GLY A 66 -16.56 -25.48 -8.34
C GLY A 66 -16.18 -24.00 -8.48
N MET A 67 -17.13 -23.16 -8.92
CA MET A 67 -16.91 -21.72 -9.06
C MET A 67 -16.67 -21.03 -7.70
N ILE A 68 -17.37 -21.45 -6.65
CA ILE A 68 -17.15 -20.96 -5.27
C ILE A 68 -15.74 -21.32 -4.80
N GLY A 69 -15.27 -22.54 -5.11
CA GLY A 69 -13.89 -22.96 -4.85
C GLY A 69 -12.86 -22.05 -5.50
N GLN A 70 -13.07 -21.67 -6.76
CA GLN A 70 -12.20 -20.72 -7.46
C GLN A 70 -12.21 -19.33 -6.81
N ILE A 71 -13.38 -18.82 -6.42
CA ILE A 71 -13.50 -17.53 -5.70
C ILE A 71 -12.71 -17.57 -4.39
N ARG A 72 -12.81 -18.65 -3.63
CA ARG A 72 -12.06 -18.82 -2.39
C ARG A 72 -10.56 -18.79 -2.63
N GLY A 73 -10.05 -19.53 -3.61
CA GLY A 73 -8.62 -19.51 -3.97
C GLY A 73 -8.14 -18.08 -4.30
N LYS A 74 -8.92 -17.33 -5.08
CA LYS A 74 -8.58 -15.93 -5.42
C LYS A 74 -8.56 -15.01 -4.20
N TYR A 75 -9.46 -15.21 -3.23
CA TYR A 75 -9.39 -14.47 -1.97
C TYR A 75 -8.13 -14.81 -1.17
N GLU A 76 -7.73 -16.08 -1.12
CA GLU A 76 -6.48 -16.50 -0.47
C GLU A 76 -5.25 -15.85 -1.15
N GLU A 77 -5.23 -15.78 -2.48
CA GLU A 77 -4.19 -15.06 -3.25
C GLU A 77 -4.17 -13.55 -2.91
N ILE A 78 -5.34 -12.89 -2.82
CA ILE A 78 -5.44 -11.48 -2.43
C ILE A 78 -4.82 -11.25 -1.05
N GLU A 79 -5.12 -12.11 -0.07
CA GLU A 79 -4.56 -11.98 1.28
C GLU A 79 -3.04 -12.17 1.30
N GLN A 80 -2.51 -13.09 0.48
CA GLN A 80 -1.05 -13.24 0.32
C GLN A 80 -0.40 -11.98 -0.25
N GLN A 81 -1.02 -11.35 -1.25
CA GLN A 81 -0.51 -10.10 -1.83
C GLN A 81 -0.56 -8.93 -0.84
N LYS A 82 -1.62 -8.83 -0.04
CA LYS A 82 -1.71 -7.82 1.04
C LYS A 82 -0.61 -8.02 2.09
N ALA A 83 -0.38 -9.27 2.50
CA ALA A 83 0.69 -9.59 3.43
C ALA A 83 2.08 -9.23 2.86
N ALA A 84 2.30 -9.47 1.55
CA ALA A 84 3.54 -9.06 0.88
C ALA A 84 3.75 -7.54 0.91
N ILE A 85 2.71 -6.75 0.65
CA ILE A 85 2.75 -5.28 0.74
C ILE A 85 3.11 -4.82 2.17
N GLU A 86 2.51 -5.44 3.18
CA GLU A 86 2.81 -5.12 4.58
C GLU A 86 4.27 -5.45 4.95
N GLN A 87 4.78 -6.60 4.48
CA GLN A 87 6.18 -6.98 4.68
C GLN A 87 7.14 -6.01 3.99
N LEU A 88 6.83 -5.56 2.78
CA LEU A 88 7.63 -4.54 2.07
C LEU A 88 7.70 -3.23 2.88
N ALA A 89 6.58 -2.80 3.46
CA ALA A 89 6.54 -1.60 4.30
C ALA A 89 7.37 -1.75 5.59
N VAL A 90 7.40 -2.95 6.19
CA VAL A 90 8.24 -3.24 7.36
C VAL A 90 9.72 -3.26 6.97
N GLN A 91 10.07 -3.92 5.87
CA GLN A 91 11.46 -3.97 5.37
C GLN A 91 11.98 -2.57 5.03
N GLU A 92 11.16 -1.72 4.39
CA GLU A 92 11.51 -0.33 4.12
C GLU A 92 11.83 0.45 5.41
N LYS A 93 11.02 0.28 6.46
CA LYS A 93 11.27 0.91 7.77
C LYS A 93 12.53 0.38 8.47
N GLN A 94 12.84 -0.90 8.32
CA GLN A 94 14.05 -1.51 8.91
C GLN A 94 15.32 -1.05 8.19
N ILE A 95 15.31 -0.99 6.85
CA ILE A 95 16.47 -0.61 6.03
C ILE A 95 16.78 0.89 6.15
N LEU A 96 15.75 1.73 6.18
CA LEU A 96 15.91 3.18 6.29
C LEU A 96 16.18 3.65 7.73
N GLY A 97 16.06 2.73 8.70
CA GLY A 97 16.08 3.03 10.12
C GLY A 97 14.89 3.91 10.53
N ASN A 98 14.54 3.89 11.81
CA ASN A 98 13.61 4.85 12.37
C ASN A 98 14.18 6.27 12.13
N GLN A 99 13.80 6.92 11.04
CA GLN A 99 13.74 8.37 10.97
C GLN A 99 12.59 8.83 11.86
N SER A 100 12.64 8.44 13.14
CA SER A 100 12.19 9.32 14.20
C SER A 100 13.19 10.45 14.20
N MET A 101 13.04 11.35 13.23
CA MET A 101 13.39 12.73 13.49
C MET A 101 12.60 13.06 14.74
N THR A 102 13.27 13.08 15.89
CA THR A 102 12.86 13.95 16.98
C THR A 102 12.96 15.36 16.39
N VAL A 103 11.99 15.73 15.56
CA VAL A 103 11.81 17.08 15.06
C VAL A 103 11.53 17.82 16.34
N ASN A 104 12.53 18.52 16.85
CA ASN A 104 12.29 19.41 17.97
C ASN A 104 11.28 20.44 17.42
N ILE A 105 10.09 20.48 17.99
CA ILE A 105 8.95 21.20 17.40
C ILE A 105 8.82 22.51 18.16
N ARG A 106 8.67 23.62 17.43
CA ARG A 106 8.35 24.93 18.00
C ARG A 106 7.08 25.51 17.40
N TYR A 107 6.35 26.26 18.21
CA TYR A 107 5.12 26.92 17.79
C TYR A 107 5.42 28.38 17.43
N CYS A 108 4.83 28.85 16.34
CA CYS A 108 4.96 30.24 15.94
C CYS A 108 4.18 31.14 16.91
N ALA A 109 4.86 32.10 17.52
CA ALA A 109 4.23 33.06 18.43
C ALA A 109 3.17 33.96 17.76
N ASN A 110 3.23 34.15 16.43
CA ASN A 110 2.31 35.02 15.70
C ASN A 110 1.03 34.30 15.23
N CYS A 111 1.12 33.03 14.81
CA CYS A 111 -0.03 32.32 14.21
C CYS A 111 -0.33 30.94 14.82
N GLY A 112 0.44 30.51 15.81
CA GLY A 112 0.30 29.20 16.48
C GLY A 112 0.71 27.99 15.63
N ALA A 113 1.21 28.19 14.41
CA ALA A 113 1.58 27.07 13.54
C ALA A 113 2.75 26.28 14.11
N GLN A 114 2.68 24.96 13.92
CA GLN A 114 3.72 24.03 14.29
C GLN A 114 4.85 24.06 13.25
N ASN A 115 6.09 24.26 13.69
CA ASN A 115 7.26 24.39 12.84
C ASN A 115 8.43 23.54 13.37
N ALA A 116 9.28 23.05 12.48
CA ALA A 116 10.50 22.35 12.87
C ALA A 116 11.53 23.34 13.48
N ALA A 117 12.30 22.91 14.47
CA ALA A 117 13.27 23.75 15.17
C ALA A 117 14.42 24.28 14.29
N ASN A 118 14.61 23.75 13.09
CA ASN A 118 15.59 24.27 12.14
C ASN A 118 15.03 25.40 11.23
N TYR A 119 13.73 25.68 11.27
CA TYR A 119 13.11 26.70 10.40
C TYR A 119 13.37 28.10 10.95
N LYS A 120 13.93 29.00 10.14
CA LYS A 120 14.14 30.41 10.52
C LYS A 120 12.87 31.26 10.45
N PHE A 121 11.90 30.82 9.63
CA PHE A 121 10.63 31.52 9.39
C PHE A 121 9.47 30.54 9.44
N CYS A 122 8.29 31.03 9.82
CA CYS A 122 7.08 30.24 9.92
C CYS A 122 6.61 29.78 8.54
N SER A 123 6.36 28.48 8.39
CA SER A 123 5.84 27.87 7.15
C SER A 123 4.43 28.34 6.80
N LYS A 124 3.66 28.87 7.76
CA LYS A 124 2.28 29.32 7.55
C LYS A 124 2.16 30.83 7.32
N CYS A 125 2.87 31.65 8.11
CA CYS A 125 2.69 33.10 8.08
C CYS A 125 3.97 33.90 7.72
N GLY A 126 5.10 33.23 7.52
CA GLY A 126 6.37 33.88 7.14
C GLY A 126 7.06 34.66 8.27
N SER A 127 6.47 34.79 9.45
CA SER A 127 7.10 35.49 10.58
C SER A 127 8.38 34.78 11.05
N PRO A 128 9.42 35.53 11.49
CA PRO A 128 10.63 34.94 12.03
C PRO A 128 10.32 34.05 13.24
N LEU A 129 10.95 32.87 13.29
CA LEU A 129 10.89 31.95 14.41
C LEU A 129 12.18 32.12 15.22
N ASN A 130 12.15 33.08 16.14
CA ASN A 130 13.21 33.26 17.14
C ASN A 130 13.03 32.25 18.27
#